data_AF-A0A060R9T0-F1
#
_entry.id   AF-A0A060R9T0-F1
#
_cell.length_a   1.000
_cell.length_b   1.000
_cell.length_c   1.000
_cell.angle_alpha   90.00
_cell.angle_beta   90.00
_cell.angle_gamma   90.00
#
_symmetry.space_group_name_H-M   'P 1'
#
loop_
_entity.id
_entity.type
_entity.pdbx_description
1 polymer ?
#
loop_
_entity_poly.entity_id
_entity_poly.type
_entity_poly.pdbx_seq_one_letter_code
_entity_poly.pdbx_strand_id
1 'polypeptide(L)'
;MMKTKLYLQLFLLFCLCTLSSCLAEVEDYFDTPASARMEKEIVKYRELLPSPKYGWAMEYYPGGANQVYGGFALAVTFSPKGQATFQSSLSDDVSKSSQSLYSLKKDMGATLNFDTFNSIFHNFSDPDLAEGQGKGKGFLGDYEFILYSCSESEILMRGKKHGSAIRMYALQQPAQEYLEKAKKNRVGYVDMPGVSGLEGTFAGKPVKGTVISAQYFMLTQEENTTKFSFMFTDKGCKLYAPIVLGDQKVEELIWKVDEKVFVSPDGNTRLSLILSPGAHLAKDFLGEWKLSYSDGTRGPNKQVDVKIILENGLFLMKGLPFDIVLIYDNVKGVMSINPQMLSQGIFLASHDTSSELLHFDLKTPGQTTRWEEKGDDIVLEFVPERFEGNNWTHFVIWDVKKRDIYEGYGLFLLTNMKLTKKR
;
A
#
# COMPACT_ATOMS: atom_id res chain seq x y z
N MET A 1 -75.38 -4.52 39.09
CA MET A 1 -74.72 -3.32 39.69
C MET A 1 -73.37 -3.58 40.36
N MET A 2 -73.03 -4.80 40.83
CA MET A 2 -71.73 -5.07 41.49
C MET A 2 -70.51 -5.17 40.55
N LYS A 3 -70.67 -5.74 39.34
CA LYS A 3 -69.54 -5.94 38.40
C LYS A 3 -68.97 -4.62 37.87
N THR A 4 -69.81 -3.62 37.61
CA THR A 4 -69.40 -2.30 37.09
C THR A 4 -68.58 -1.49 38.09
N LYS A 5 -68.89 -1.61 39.40
CA LYS A 5 -68.08 -0.99 40.47
C LYS A 5 -66.72 -1.68 40.64
N LEU A 6 -66.68 -3.00 40.48
CA LEU A 6 -65.43 -3.77 40.54
C LEU A 6 -64.49 -3.39 39.39
N TYR A 7 -65.00 -3.25 38.15
CA TYR A 7 -64.19 -2.82 37.01
C TYR A 7 -63.68 -1.39 37.15
N LEU A 8 -64.49 -0.48 37.72
CA LEU A 8 -64.07 0.90 37.97
C LEU A 8 -62.98 0.97 39.06
N GLN A 9 -63.10 0.17 40.12
CA GLN A 9 -62.07 0.05 41.16
C GLN A 9 -60.78 -0.59 40.64
N LEU A 10 -60.89 -1.61 39.77
CA LEU A 10 -59.73 -2.26 39.13
C LEU A 10 -59.02 -1.30 38.16
N PHE A 11 -59.79 -0.50 37.41
CA PHE A 11 -59.26 0.52 36.51
C PHE A 11 -58.54 1.65 37.27
N LEU A 12 -59.12 2.10 38.39
CA LEU A 12 -58.50 3.11 39.25
C LEU A 12 -57.18 2.58 39.87
N LEU A 13 -57.17 1.31 40.29
CA LEU A 13 -55.99 0.64 40.83
C LEU A 13 -54.89 0.45 39.75
N PHE A 14 -55.28 0.12 38.52
CA PHE A 14 -54.36 0.04 37.38
C PHE A 14 -53.74 1.41 37.03
N CYS A 15 -54.53 2.48 37.06
CA CYS A 15 -54.04 3.85 36.87
C CYS A 15 -53.10 4.32 37.99
N LEU A 16 -53.30 3.85 39.23
CA LEU A 16 -52.40 4.12 40.35
C LEU A 16 -51.07 3.34 40.21
N CYS A 17 -51.10 2.12 39.65
CA CYS A 17 -49.90 1.32 39.40
C CYS A 17 -49.04 1.83 38.22
N THR A 18 -49.59 2.56 37.25
CA THR A 18 -48.81 3.15 36.14
C THR A 18 -48.12 4.46 36.49
N LEU A 19 -48.52 5.12 37.58
CA LEU A 19 -47.87 6.35 38.08
C LEU A 19 -46.64 6.06 38.98
N SER A 20 -46.36 4.80 39.30
CA SER A 20 -45.16 4.35 40.02
C SER A 20 -44.09 3.75 39.11
N SER A 21 -44.15 4.00 37.80
CA SER A 21 -43.00 3.81 36.90
C SER A 21 -41.99 4.92 37.18
N CYS A 22 -41.26 4.72 38.27
CA CYS A 22 -39.98 5.29 38.65
C CYS A 22 -39.46 6.41 37.73
N LEU A 23 -39.37 7.61 38.31
CA LEU A 23 -38.13 8.35 38.25
C LEU A 23 -36.99 7.38 38.59
N ALA A 24 -36.38 6.77 37.58
CA ALA A 24 -34.99 6.39 37.71
C ALA A 24 -34.24 7.72 37.65
N GLU A 25 -34.06 8.39 38.79
CA GLU A 25 -32.90 9.24 38.98
C GLU A 25 -31.69 8.30 38.89
N VAL A 26 -31.33 7.97 37.65
CA VAL A 26 -30.00 7.48 37.35
C VAL A 26 -29.11 8.64 37.76
N GLU A 27 -28.35 8.46 38.85
CA GLU A 27 -27.26 9.38 39.16
C GLU A 27 -26.51 9.61 37.86
N ASP A 28 -26.51 10.86 37.39
CA ASP A 28 -25.83 11.20 36.16
C ASP A 28 -24.36 10.85 36.41
N TYR A 29 -23.85 9.79 35.77
CA TYR A 29 -22.48 9.28 36.01
C TYR A 29 -21.42 10.37 35.72
N PHE A 30 -21.84 11.48 35.12
CA PHE A 30 -21.02 12.62 34.78
C PHE A 30 -21.71 13.92 35.18
N ASP A 31 -20.93 14.87 35.73
CA ASP A 31 -21.42 16.17 36.21
C ASP A 31 -21.98 17.11 35.12
N THR A 32 -21.90 16.75 33.84
CA THR A 32 -22.33 17.59 32.72
C THR A 32 -23.02 16.76 31.63
N PRO A 33 -24.06 17.29 30.96
CA PRO A 33 -24.73 16.58 29.87
C PRO A 33 -23.78 16.19 28.74
N ALA A 34 -24.02 15.03 28.12
CA ALA A 34 -23.18 14.52 27.02
C ALA A 34 -22.98 15.52 25.86
N SER A 35 -24.01 16.31 25.55
CA SER A 35 -23.96 17.36 24.52
C SER A 35 -22.98 18.49 24.85
N ALA A 36 -22.89 18.89 26.12
CA ALA A 36 -21.98 19.92 26.60
C ALA A 36 -20.52 19.41 26.60
N ARG A 37 -20.30 18.16 27.01
CA ARG A 37 -18.98 17.51 26.93
C ARG A 37 -18.47 17.46 25.49
N MET A 38 -19.35 17.09 24.56
CA MET A 38 -19.03 17.01 23.14
C MET A 38 -18.72 18.39 22.52
N GLU A 39 -19.46 19.45 22.88
CA GLU A 39 -19.12 20.81 22.43
C GLU A 39 -17.75 21.24 22.95
N LYS A 40 -17.47 21.00 24.23
CA LYS A 40 -16.16 21.31 24.84
C LYS A 40 -15.02 20.59 24.11
N GLU A 41 -15.22 19.33 23.73
CA GLU A 41 -14.25 18.56 22.98
C GLU A 41 -14.01 19.13 21.57
N ILE A 42 -15.08 19.49 20.85
CA ILE A 42 -14.96 20.14 19.53
C ILE A 42 -14.24 21.48 19.61
N VAL A 43 -14.55 22.32 20.60
CA VAL A 43 -13.86 23.59 20.84
C VAL A 43 -12.37 23.36 21.11
N LYS A 44 -12.03 22.39 21.96
CA LYS A 44 -10.64 22.00 22.23
C LYS A 44 -9.87 21.68 20.95
N TYR A 45 -10.43 20.87 20.06
CA TYR A 45 -9.77 20.54 18.79
C TYR A 45 -9.73 21.72 17.81
N ARG A 46 -10.75 22.59 17.82
CA ARG A 46 -10.79 23.79 16.98
C ARG A 46 -9.64 24.74 17.30
N GLU A 47 -9.27 24.85 18.57
CA GLU A 47 -8.13 25.65 19.04
C GLU A 47 -6.80 24.92 18.86
N LEU A 48 -6.76 23.61 19.13
CA LEU A 48 -5.53 22.82 19.10
C LEU A 48 -4.99 22.57 17.68
N LEU A 49 -5.85 22.23 16.71
CA LEU A 49 -5.40 21.90 15.36
C LEU A 49 -4.53 22.98 14.70
N PRO A 50 -4.87 24.28 14.74
CA PRO A 50 -4.03 25.34 14.17
C PRO A 50 -2.87 25.79 15.09
N SER A 51 -2.73 25.25 16.32
CA SER A 51 -1.81 25.82 17.32
C SER A 51 -0.31 25.58 17.05
N PRO A 52 0.15 24.43 16.50
CA PRO A 52 1.58 24.23 16.30
C PRO A 52 2.13 25.12 15.18
N LYS A 53 3.20 25.85 15.49
CA LYS A 53 3.88 26.78 14.55
C LYS A 53 4.22 26.15 13.20
N TYR A 54 4.67 24.90 13.20
CA TYR A 54 5.10 24.19 11.99
C TYR A 54 4.08 23.14 11.51
N GLY A 55 2.90 23.11 12.12
CA GLY A 55 1.88 22.09 11.88
C GLY A 55 2.17 20.76 12.58
N TRP A 56 1.56 19.70 12.06
CA TRP A 56 1.59 18.36 12.62
C TRP A 56 2.30 17.41 11.66
N ALA A 57 3.17 16.55 12.18
CA ALA A 57 3.63 15.34 11.51
C ALA A 57 2.54 14.28 11.67
N MET A 58 1.94 13.83 10.57
CA MET A 58 0.89 12.81 10.57
C MET A 58 1.48 11.48 10.12
N GLU A 59 1.46 10.50 11.03
CA GLU A 59 1.86 9.13 10.79
C GLU A 59 0.68 8.35 10.20
N TYR A 60 0.68 8.19 8.88
CA TYR A 60 -0.47 7.68 8.16
C TYR A 60 -0.28 6.24 7.68
N TYR A 61 -1.18 5.34 8.07
CA TYR A 61 -1.08 3.90 7.78
C TYR A 61 -2.31 3.39 7.00
N PRO A 62 -2.27 3.38 5.66
CA PRO A 62 -3.31 2.77 4.83
C PRO A 62 -3.21 1.24 4.84
N GLY A 63 -4.20 0.56 4.24
CA GLY A 63 -4.28 -0.90 4.20
C GLY A 63 -5.19 -1.49 5.28
N GLY A 64 -6.09 -0.66 5.82
CA GLY A 64 -7.04 -1.00 6.88
C GLY A 64 -6.41 -1.53 8.15
N ALA A 65 -7.16 -2.32 8.92
CA ALA A 65 -6.79 -2.76 10.27
C ALA A 65 -5.46 -3.54 10.36
N ASN A 66 -4.93 -4.04 9.23
CA ASN A 66 -3.65 -4.75 9.15
C ASN A 66 -2.49 -3.88 8.60
N GLN A 67 -2.77 -2.64 8.18
CA GLN A 67 -1.80 -1.68 7.66
C GLN A 67 -0.89 -2.27 6.58
N VAL A 68 -1.48 -3.00 5.64
CA VAL A 68 -0.75 -3.87 4.70
C VAL A 68 0.20 -3.12 3.77
N TYR A 69 0.12 -1.79 3.67
CA TYR A 69 1.01 -0.95 2.85
C TYR A 69 2.10 -0.23 3.67
N GLY A 70 2.17 -0.50 4.97
CA GLY A 70 3.00 0.25 5.91
C GLY A 70 2.50 1.67 6.12
N GLY A 71 3.36 2.52 6.68
CA GLY A 71 3.02 3.91 6.95
C GLY A 71 3.85 4.91 6.15
N PHE A 72 3.34 6.14 6.10
CA PHE A 72 3.89 7.25 5.34
C PHE A 72 3.91 8.51 6.20
N ALA A 73 5.04 9.22 6.18
CA ALA A 73 5.17 10.51 6.85
C ALA A 73 4.51 11.60 5.99
N LEU A 74 3.45 12.19 6.54
CA LEU A 74 2.80 13.38 6.03
C LEU A 74 3.03 14.55 6.99
N ALA A 75 2.89 15.77 6.49
CA ALA A 75 2.76 16.95 7.33
C ALA A 75 1.45 17.66 7.00
N VAL A 76 0.77 18.19 8.02
CA VAL A 76 -0.49 18.92 7.87
C VAL A 76 -0.50 20.17 8.73
N THR A 77 -0.82 21.31 8.12
CA THR A 77 -1.11 22.56 8.84
C THR A 77 -2.60 22.87 8.72
N PHE A 78 -3.20 23.37 9.79
CA PHE A 78 -4.60 23.77 9.82
C PHE A 78 -4.71 25.28 9.94
N SER A 79 -5.59 25.89 9.16
CA SER A 79 -5.95 27.29 9.32
C SER A 79 -7.23 27.42 10.16
N PRO A 80 -7.39 28.52 10.92
CA PRO A 80 -8.63 28.82 11.62
C PRO A 80 -9.88 28.93 10.71
N LYS A 81 -9.68 29.04 9.39
CA LYS A 81 -10.74 29.13 8.37
C LYS A 81 -11.20 27.77 7.85
N GLY A 82 -10.80 26.66 8.48
CA GLY A 82 -11.26 25.32 8.09
C GLY A 82 -10.53 24.74 6.88
N GLN A 83 -9.28 25.16 6.64
CA GLN A 83 -8.44 24.61 5.57
C GLN A 83 -7.24 23.86 6.15
N ALA A 84 -7.00 22.64 5.66
CA ALA A 84 -5.84 21.81 5.95
C ALA A 84 -4.91 21.76 4.73
N THR A 85 -3.62 22.00 4.92
CA THR A 85 -2.61 21.96 3.85
C THR A 85 -1.66 20.80 4.11
N PHE A 86 -1.59 19.86 3.17
CA PHE A 86 -0.81 18.64 3.27
C PHE A 86 0.46 18.69 2.44
N GLN A 87 1.53 18.11 2.97
CA GLN A 87 2.79 17.79 2.28
C GLN A 87 3.16 16.33 2.59
N SER A 88 3.98 15.68 1.75
CA SER A 88 4.29 14.25 1.89
C SER A 88 5.74 13.89 1.57
N SER A 89 6.25 12.90 2.30
CA SER A 89 7.54 12.24 2.02
C SER A 89 7.51 11.35 0.75
N LEU A 90 6.33 11.12 0.17
CA LEU A 90 6.16 10.43 -1.11
C LEU A 90 6.37 11.37 -2.31
N SER A 91 6.21 12.68 -2.13
CA SER A 91 6.33 13.65 -3.22
C SER A 91 7.77 13.76 -3.72
N ASP A 92 7.96 13.93 -5.04
CA ASP A 92 9.28 14.18 -5.64
C ASP A 92 9.90 15.46 -5.08
N ASP A 93 9.08 16.49 -4.95
CA ASP A 93 9.38 17.73 -4.25
C ASP A 93 8.47 17.81 -3.02
N VAL A 94 9.05 17.66 -1.83
CA VAL A 94 8.29 17.64 -0.57
C VAL A 94 7.77 19.03 -0.18
N SER A 95 8.22 20.10 -0.86
CA SER A 95 7.68 21.44 -0.65
C SER A 95 6.29 21.59 -1.27
N LYS A 96 5.96 20.78 -2.30
CA LYS A 96 4.64 20.79 -2.93
C LYS A 96 3.57 20.41 -1.91
N SER A 97 2.51 21.22 -1.91
CA SER A 97 1.38 21.04 -1.01
C SER A 97 0.06 20.93 -1.76
N SER A 98 -0.91 20.31 -1.13
CA SER A 98 -2.30 20.24 -1.61
C SER A 98 -3.24 20.56 -0.45
N GLN A 99 -4.38 21.18 -0.73
CA GLN A 99 -5.29 21.67 0.31
C GLN A 99 -6.60 20.86 0.35
N SER A 100 -7.16 20.72 1.54
CA SER A 100 -8.52 20.22 1.76
C SER A 100 -9.25 21.18 2.70
N LEU A 101 -10.55 21.38 2.51
CA LEU A 101 -11.40 21.84 3.60
C LEU A 101 -11.44 20.74 4.67
N TYR A 102 -11.54 21.12 5.94
CA TYR A 102 -11.75 20.18 7.03
C TYR A 102 -12.91 20.63 7.91
N SER A 103 -13.58 19.65 8.51
CA SER A 103 -14.66 19.87 9.47
C SER A 103 -14.46 19.06 10.73
N LEU A 104 -14.83 19.67 11.85
CA LEU A 104 -15.02 18.99 13.13
C LEU A 104 -16.51 18.72 13.30
N LYS A 105 -16.91 17.44 13.35
CA LYS A 105 -18.32 17.04 13.49
C LYS A 105 -18.52 16.24 14.78
N LYS A 106 -19.74 16.34 15.34
CA LYS A 106 -20.22 15.52 16.44
C LYS A 106 -20.94 14.32 15.85
N ASP A 107 -20.32 13.15 15.94
CA ASP A 107 -20.86 11.88 15.42
C ASP A 107 -20.64 10.79 16.49
N MET A 108 -20.04 9.64 16.16
CA MET A 108 -19.49 8.66 17.12
C MET A 108 -18.28 9.23 17.89
N GLY A 109 -18.45 10.35 18.59
CA GLY A 109 -17.38 11.16 19.18
C GLY A 109 -17.09 12.44 18.39
N ALA A 110 -16.06 13.18 18.80
CA ALA A 110 -15.51 14.24 17.98
C ALA A 110 -14.80 13.64 16.76
N THR A 111 -15.12 14.11 15.56
CA THR A 111 -14.51 13.62 14.32
C THR A 111 -13.83 14.73 13.54
N LEU A 112 -12.68 14.42 12.94
CA LEU A 112 -11.96 15.26 11.98
C LEU A 112 -12.14 14.67 10.59
N ASN A 113 -12.73 15.45 9.67
CA ASN A 113 -13.01 15.02 8.30
C ASN A 113 -12.34 15.96 7.31
N PHE A 114 -11.80 15.40 6.22
CA PHE A 114 -11.25 16.16 5.11
C PHE A 114 -12.27 16.15 3.95
N ASP A 115 -12.97 17.27 3.77
CA ASP A 115 -14.22 17.31 3.00
C ASP A 115 -14.04 17.59 1.50
N THR A 116 -12.85 18.03 1.05
CA THR A 116 -12.60 18.31 -0.39
C THR A 116 -11.37 17.58 -0.89
N PHE A 117 -11.41 17.18 -2.16
CA PHE A 117 -10.30 16.44 -2.77
C PHE A 117 -8.94 17.13 -2.61
N ASN A 118 -7.93 16.31 -2.34
CA ASN A 118 -6.55 16.69 -2.08
C ASN A 118 -5.65 15.61 -2.65
N SER A 119 -4.90 15.92 -3.70
CA SER A 119 -4.09 14.96 -4.44
C SER A 119 -2.98 14.28 -3.63
N ILE A 120 -2.57 14.81 -2.47
CA ILE A 120 -1.52 14.22 -1.63
C ILE A 120 -2.13 13.23 -0.64
N PHE A 121 -3.15 13.67 0.10
CA PHE A 121 -3.74 12.90 1.19
C PHE A 121 -4.81 11.92 0.69
N HIS A 122 -5.68 12.35 -0.23
CA HIS A 122 -6.73 11.48 -0.77
C HIS A 122 -6.21 10.40 -1.73
N ASN A 123 -4.94 10.46 -2.14
CA ASN A 123 -4.29 9.40 -2.92
C ASN A 123 -4.42 8.01 -2.27
N PHE A 124 -4.43 7.93 -0.93
CA PHE A 124 -4.57 6.64 -0.24
C PHE A 124 -6.00 6.09 -0.22
N SER A 125 -6.99 6.93 -0.51
CA SER A 125 -8.41 6.59 -0.52
C SER A 125 -9.04 6.70 -1.92
N ASP A 126 -8.23 7.02 -2.92
CA ASP A 126 -8.70 7.30 -4.29
C ASP A 126 -9.21 6.00 -4.94
N PRO A 127 -10.51 5.92 -5.29
CA PRO A 127 -11.09 4.74 -5.90
C PRO A 127 -10.69 4.56 -7.37
N ASP A 128 -10.18 5.59 -8.05
CA ASP A 128 -9.82 5.52 -9.46
C ASP A 128 -8.45 4.88 -9.69
N LEU A 129 -7.63 4.79 -8.63
CA LEU A 129 -6.33 4.14 -8.66
C LEU A 129 -6.47 2.62 -8.89
N ALA A 130 -5.65 2.13 -9.83
CA ALA A 130 -5.53 0.70 -10.08
C ALA A 130 -4.62 0.02 -9.03
N GLU A 131 -3.81 0.80 -8.33
CA GLU A 131 -2.92 0.34 -7.26
C GLU A 131 -3.70 -0.05 -5.97
N GLY A 132 -2.95 -0.56 -4.99
CA GLY A 132 -3.51 -0.99 -3.72
C GLY A 132 -4.39 -2.24 -3.88
N GLN A 133 -5.66 -2.15 -3.46
CA GLN A 133 -6.66 -3.22 -3.60
C GLN A 133 -7.41 -3.17 -4.93
N GLY A 134 -6.97 -2.30 -5.86
CA GLY A 134 -7.58 -2.11 -7.18
C GLY A 134 -8.68 -1.07 -7.19
N LYS A 135 -9.21 -0.85 -8.41
CA LYS A 135 -10.27 0.13 -8.69
C LYS A 135 -11.48 -0.07 -7.76
N GLY A 136 -11.98 1.03 -7.22
CA GLY A 136 -13.06 1.12 -6.24
C GLY A 136 -12.62 0.99 -4.78
N LYS A 137 -11.38 0.58 -4.51
CA LYS A 137 -10.87 0.39 -3.13
C LYS A 137 -9.62 1.21 -2.80
N GLY A 138 -8.77 1.52 -3.79
CA GLY A 138 -7.51 2.23 -3.58
C GLY A 138 -6.63 1.53 -2.52
N PHE A 139 -5.95 2.31 -1.68
CA PHE A 139 -5.10 1.77 -0.61
C PHE A 139 -5.83 1.53 0.71
N LEU A 140 -7.18 1.54 0.74
CA LEU A 140 -7.96 1.45 1.99
C LEU A 140 -7.58 2.55 3.00
N GLY A 141 -7.29 3.74 2.52
CA GLY A 141 -7.07 4.93 3.34
C GLY A 141 -8.39 5.52 3.85
N ASP A 142 -8.37 5.99 5.10
CA ASP A 142 -9.42 6.81 5.69
C ASP A 142 -9.12 8.30 5.48
N TYR A 143 -10.17 9.11 5.28
CA TYR A 143 -10.11 10.58 5.29
C TYR A 143 -11.06 11.21 6.32
N GLU A 144 -11.73 10.36 7.11
CA GLU A 144 -12.54 10.73 8.25
C GLU A 144 -12.04 9.97 9.48
N PHE A 145 -11.85 10.69 10.59
CA PHE A 145 -11.20 10.15 11.77
C PHE A 145 -12.00 10.43 13.03
N ILE A 146 -12.07 9.43 13.91
CA ILE A 146 -12.53 9.59 15.29
C ILE A 146 -11.32 10.07 16.10
N LEU A 147 -11.50 11.17 16.84
CA LEU A 147 -10.50 11.73 17.73
C LEU A 147 -10.61 11.05 19.10
N TYR A 148 -9.53 10.42 19.57
CA TYR A 148 -9.55 9.66 20.84
C TYR A 148 -8.97 10.46 22.01
N SER A 149 -7.82 11.08 21.78
CA SER A 149 -7.11 11.82 22.82
C SER A 149 -6.23 12.89 22.20
N CYS A 150 -6.01 13.95 22.96
CA CYS A 150 -5.10 15.01 22.56
C CYS A 150 -4.45 15.74 23.72
N SER A 151 -3.23 16.18 23.44
CA SER A 151 -2.40 17.09 24.21
C SER A 151 -1.87 18.18 23.26
N GLU A 152 -1.08 19.13 23.77
CA GLU A 152 -0.42 20.13 22.94
C GLU A 152 0.59 19.52 21.95
N SER A 153 1.15 18.35 22.27
CA SER A 153 2.19 17.70 21.47
C SER A 153 1.72 16.53 20.62
N GLU A 154 0.56 15.93 20.93
CA GLU A 154 0.08 14.72 20.28
C GLU A 154 -1.45 14.70 20.14
N ILE A 155 -1.93 14.25 18.99
CA ILE A 155 -3.34 13.88 18.75
C ILE A 155 -3.38 12.43 18.27
N LEU A 156 -4.16 11.59 18.96
CA LEU A 156 -4.41 10.21 18.58
C LEU A 156 -5.80 10.06 17.96
N MET A 157 -5.83 9.39 16.81
CA MET A 157 -7.03 9.24 16.00
C MET A 157 -7.15 7.82 15.46
N ARG A 158 -8.35 7.46 15.00
CA ARG A 158 -8.58 6.23 14.23
C ARG A 158 -9.45 6.52 13.03
N GLY A 159 -9.12 5.92 11.89
CA GLY A 159 -9.96 6.01 10.71
C GLY A 159 -11.36 5.43 10.94
N LYS A 160 -12.40 6.10 10.42
CA LYS A 160 -13.80 5.70 10.63
C LYS A 160 -14.19 4.44 9.85
N LYS A 161 -13.70 4.28 8.63
CA LYS A 161 -14.09 3.20 7.71
C LYS A 161 -13.17 1.99 7.83
N HIS A 162 -11.85 2.20 7.87
CA HIS A 162 -10.88 1.11 7.85
C HIS A 162 -10.11 0.91 9.16
N GLY A 163 -10.25 1.84 10.12
CA GLY A 163 -9.94 1.57 11.52
C GLY A 163 -8.46 1.65 11.90
N SER A 164 -7.57 2.08 10.99
CA SER A 164 -6.16 2.30 11.31
C SER A 164 -5.99 3.39 12.36
N ALA A 165 -5.21 3.12 13.41
CA ALA A 165 -4.71 4.16 14.31
C ALA A 165 -3.77 5.12 13.56
N ILE A 166 -3.97 6.42 13.76
CA ILE A 166 -3.23 7.52 13.17
C ILE A 166 -2.75 8.42 14.30
N ARG A 167 -1.51 8.87 14.22
CA ARG A 167 -0.92 9.77 15.22
C ARG A 167 -0.48 11.06 14.55
N MET A 168 -0.77 12.18 15.20
CA MET A 168 -0.24 13.49 14.82
C MET A 168 0.65 14.01 15.94
N TYR A 169 1.87 14.43 15.60
CA TYR A 169 2.82 15.05 16.53
C TYR A 169 3.08 16.49 16.13
N ALA A 170 3.08 17.40 17.10
CA ALA A 170 3.42 18.80 16.85
C ALA A 170 4.87 18.91 16.34
N LEU A 171 5.05 19.42 15.13
CA LEU A 171 6.36 19.55 14.51
C LEU A 171 7.22 20.59 15.25
N GLN A 172 8.45 20.20 15.58
CA GLN A 172 9.45 21.07 16.23
C GLN A 172 10.39 21.76 15.22
N GLN A 173 10.27 21.42 13.93
CA GLN A 173 11.03 21.93 12.80
C GLN A 173 10.08 22.17 11.62
N PRO A 174 10.44 22.96 10.60
CA PRO A 174 9.62 23.13 9.40
C PRO A 174 9.24 21.78 8.77
N ALA A 175 8.00 21.67 8.29
CA ALA A 175 7.47 20.46 7.67
C ALA A 175 8.36 19.93 6.53
N GLN A 176 8.90 20.82 5.71
CA GLN A 176 9.83 20.45 4.63
C GLN A 176 11.07 19.73 5.17
N GLU A 177 11.73 20.25 6.21
CA GLU A 177 12.93 19.63 6.79
C GLU A 177 12.62 18.22 7.36
N TYR A 178 11.49 18.08 8.06
CA TYR A 178 11.01 16.79 8.55
C TYR A 178 10.80 15.79 7.40
N LEU A 179 10.09 16.22 6.35
CA LEU A 179 9.73 15.36 5.23
C LEU A 179 10.94 15.01 4.34
N GLU A 180 11.93 15.90 4.20
CA GLU A 180 13.18 15.61 3.49
C GLU A 180 13.97 14.49 4.18
N LYS A 181 14.09 14.55 5.52
CA LYS A 181 14.74 13.49 6.31
C LYS A 181 13.97 12.17 6.23
N ALA A 182 12.64 12.22 6.39
CA ALA A 182 11.78 11.03 6.25
C ALA A 182 11.85 10.42 4.85
N LYS A 183 11.84 11.25 3.81
CA LYS A 183 12.01 10.83 2.42
C LYS A 183 13.38 10.21 2.19
N LYS A 184 14.46 10.80 2.71
CA LYS A 184 15.82 10.24 2.60
C LYS A 184 15.90 8.83 3.20
N ASN A 185 15.36 8.64 4.41
CA ASN A 185 15.32 7.34 5.07
C ASN A 185 14.49 6.32 4.26
N ARG A 186 13.33 6.75 3.77
CA ARG A 186 12.46 5.92 2.92
C ARG A 186 13.14 5.52 1.61
N VAL A 187 13.72 6.47 0.88
CA VAL A 187 14.41 6.22 -0.40
C VAL A 187 15.59 5.28 -0.18
N GLY A 188 16.34 5.46 0.91
CA GLY A 188 17.39 4.53 1.31
C GLY A 188 16.93 3.10 1.58
N TYR A 189 15.62 2.83 1.59
CA TYR A 189 15.04 1.48 1.69
C TYR A 189 14.29 1.07 0.42
N VAL A 190 13.40 1.91 -0.10
CA VAL A 190 12.54 1.55 -1.25
C VAL A 190 13.29 1.49 -2.58
N ASP A 191 14.47 2.13 -2.69
CA ASP A 191 15.35 2.01 -3.86
C ASP A 191 16.26 0.77 -3.75
N MET A 192 16.00 -0.16 -2.84
CA MET A 192 16.63 -1.47 -2.82
C MET A 192 15.85 -2.44 -3.73
N PRO A 193 16.47 -2.96 -4.80
CA PRO A 193 15.78 -3.89 -5.69
C PRO A 193 15.67 -5.29 -5.05
N GLY A 194 14.53 -5.94 -5.27
CA GLY A 194 14.34 -7.36 -4.99
C GLY A 194 14.38 -7.72 -3.51
N VAL A 195 13.88 -6.88 -2.60
CA VAL A 195 13.74 -7.26 -1.19
C VAL A 195 12.80 -8.47 -1.12
N SER A 196 13.35 -9.62 -0.75
CA SER A 196 12.66 -10.92 -0.80
C SER A 196 12.39 -11.54 0.56
N GLY A 197 13.04 -11.03 1.61
CA GLY A 197 12.78 -11.47 2.98
C GLY A 197 13.65 -10.75 3.99
N LEU A 198 13.58 -11.26 5.22
CA LEU A 198 14.47 -10.91 6.32
C LEU A 198 15.13 -12.17 6.88
N GLU A 199 16.32 -12.02 7.43
CA GLU A 199 16.98 -13.04 8.24
C GLU A 199 17.78 -12.40 9.38
N GLY A 200 18.11 -13.22 10.38
CA GLY A 200 18.98 -12.81 11.48
C GLY A 200 18.41 -13.26 12.82
N THR A 201 18.35 -12.34 13.78
CA THR A 201 17.89 -12.62 15.14
C THR A 201 16.73 -11.73 15.56
N PHE A 202 15.79 -12.29 16.32
CA PHE A 202 14.75 -11.57 17.05
C PHE A 202 14.90 -11.92 18.53
N ALA A 203 15.16 -10.91 19.36
CA ALA A 203 15.44 -11.05 20.79
C ALA A 203 16.42 -12.20 21.10
N GLY A 204 17.56 -12.22 20.38
CA GLY A 204 18.66 -13.17 20.56
C GLY A 204 18.48 -14.53 19.89
N LYS A 205 17.32 -14.84 19.31
CA LYS A 205 17.03 -16.14 18.68
C LYS A 205 16.94 -16.03 17.15
N PRO A 206 17.35 -17.04 16.36
CA PRO A 206 17.23 -17.03 14.91
C PRO A 206 15.79 -16.77 14.44
N VAL A 207 15.64 -15.98 13.37
CA VAL A 207 14.33 -15.65 12.79
C VAL A 207 14.44 -15.57 11.27
N LYS A 208 13.35 -15.88 10.58
CA LYS A 208 13.17 -15.57 9.15
C LYS A 208 11.98 -14.65 8.98
N GLY A 209 12.04 -13.78 7.98
CA GLY A 209 10.93 -12.94 7.59
C GLY A 209 10.57 -13.12 6.12
N THR A 210 9.27 -13.15 5.84
CA THR A 210 8.73 -13.14 4.49
C THR A 210 8.10 -11.78 4.20
N VAL A 211 8.33 -11.25 3.00
CA VAL A 211 7.71 -10.01 2.53
C VAL A 211 6.22 -10.25 2.29
N ILE A 212 5.36 -9.41 2.86
CA ILE A 212 3.94 -9.32 2.46
C ILE A 212 3.77 -8.12 1.53
N SER A 213 4.36 -6.98 1.91
CA SER A 213 4.51 -5.80 1.07
C SER A 213 5.80 -5.07 1.43
N ALA A 214 6.13 -3.99 0.72
CA ALA A 214 7.38 -3.25 0.91
C ALA A 214 7.66 -2.86 2.37
N GLN A 215 6.64 -2.50 3.16
CA GLN A 215 6.80 -2.08 4.56
C GLN A 215 6.00 -2.97 5.53
N TYR A 216 5.70 -4.21 5.14
CA TYR A 216 4.91 -5.16 5.92
C TYR A 216 5.48 -6.57 5.79
N PHE A 217 5.95 -7.13 6.90
CA PHE A 217 6.59 -8.44 6.93
C PHE A 217 5.87 -9.39 7.89
N MET A 218 6.00 -10.68 7.62
CA MET A 218 5.74 -11.73 8.60
C MET A 218 7.06 -12.28 9.09
N LEU A 219 7.28 -12.29 10.41
CA LEU A 219 8.40 -12.99 11.04
C LEU A 219 7.95 -14.38 11.47
N THR A 220 8.86 -15.34 11.39
CA THR A 220 8.70 -16.72 11.82
C THR A 220 9.93 -17.15 12.62
N GLN A 221 9.70 -17.62 13.84
CA GLN A 221 10.71 -18.20 14.72
C GLN A 221 10.13 -19.47 15.32
N GLU A 222 10.76 -20.62 15.04
CA GLU A 222 10.21 -21.93 15.42
C GLU A 222 8.78 -22.09 14.89
N GLU A 223 7.79 -22.29 15.77
CA GLU A 223 6.36 -22.40 15.41
C GLU A 223 5.61 -21.06 15.52
N ASN A 224 6.25 -20.03 16.09
CA ASN A 224 5.62 -18.73 16.30
C ASN A 224 5.73 -17.87 15.05
N THR A 225 4.65 -17.16 14.72
CA THR A 225 4.62 -16.15 13.66
C THR A 225 4.01 -14.85 14.14
N THR A 226 4.47 -13.74 13.59
CA THR A 226 3.87 -12.43 13.83
C THR A 226 4.03 -11.55 12.59
N LYS A 227 3.18 -10.54 12.44
CA LYS A 227 3.27 -9.57 11.36
C LYS A 227 3.53 -8.20 11.91
N PHE A 228 4.35 -7.42 11.22
CA PHE A 228 4.63 -6.05 11.62
C PHE A 228 4.73 -5.14 10.42
N SER A 229 4.19 -3.94 10.58
CA SER A 229 4.29 -2.84 9.62
C SER A 229 5.08 -1.69 10.23
N PHE A 230 5.72 -0.91 9.37
CA PHE A 230 6.52 0.23 9.79
C PHE A 230 6.39 1.38 8.79
N MET A 231 6.96 2.51 9.17
CA MET A 231 7.10 3.70 8.34
C MET A 231 8.50 4.29 8.50
N PHE A 232 8.84 5.27 7.65
CA PHE A 232 10.02 6.11 7.83
C PHE A 232 9.65 7.52 8.29
N THR A 233 10.39 8.02 9.26
CA THR A 233 10.30 9.38 9.82
C THR A 233 11.66 10.06 9.71
N ASP A 234 11.77 11.30 10.20
CA ASP A 234 13.05 12.01 10.29
C ASP A 234 14.07 11.33 11.20
N LYS A 235 13.60 10.49 12.13
CA LYS A 235 14.42 9.76 13.11
C LYS A 235 14.81 8.34 12.68
N GLY A 236 14.39 7.89 11.49
CA GLY A 236 14.67 6.55 11.00
C GLY A 236 13.39 5.80 10.66
N CYS A 237 13.23 4.57 11.15
CA CYS A 237 11.99 3.82 11.03
C CYS A 237 11.17 3.86 12.32
N LYS A 238 9.85 3.75 12.20
CA LYS A 238 8.93 3.62 13.33
C LYS A 238 7.99 2.45 13.08
N LEU A 239 7.85 1.58 14.08
CA LEU A 239 6.88 0.50 14.06
C LEU A 239 5.46 1.05 14.26
N TYR A 240 4.48 0.45 13.59
CA TYR A 240 3.07 0.77 13.84
C TYR A 240 2.68 0.46 15.30
N ALA A 241 3.07 -0.73 15.75
CA ALA A 241 2.96 -1.26 17.09
C ALA A 241 4.18 -2.15 17.41
N PRO A 242 4.49 -2.40 18.69
CA PRO A 242 5.57 -3.32 19.07
C PRO A 242 5.41 -4.70 18.41
N ILE A 243 6.53 -5.28 17.97
CA ILE A 243 6.55 -6.64 17.45
C ILE A 243 6.50 -7.60 18.64
N VAL A 244 5.48 -8.44 18.68
CA VAL A 244 5.35 -9.51 19.69
C VAL A 244 5.43 -10.85 18.98
N LEU A 245 6.40 -11.68 19.35
CA LEU A 245 6.65 -13.01 18.79
C LEU A 245 6.91 -14.00 19.92
N GLY A 246 5.94 -14.88 20.19
CA GLY A 246 5.93 -15.66 21.43
C GLY A 246 5.89 -14.73 22.65
N ASP A 247 6.75 -14.98 23.63
CA ASP A 247 6.89 -14.15 24.84
C ASP A 247 7.86 -12.95 24.67
N GLN A 248 8.42 -12.78 23.47
CA GLN A 248 9.39 -11.73 23.17
C GLN A 248 8.71 -10.50 22.58
N LYS A 249 9.17 -9.31 22.98
CA LYS A 249 8.65 -8.02 22.53
C LYS A 249 9.77 -7.08 22.12
N VAL A 250 9.64 -6.45 20.95
CA VAL A 250 10.54 -5.40 20.44
C VAL A 250 9.71 -4.16 20.14
N GLU A 251 10.01 -3.06 20.82
CA GLU A 251 9.24 -1.81 20.68
C GLU A 251 9.78 -0.88 19.60
N GLU A 252 11.08 -0.96 19.32
CA GLU A 252 11.78 -0.06 18.43
C GLU A 252 12.76 -0.83 17.54
N LEU A 253 12.84 -0.40 16.29
CA LEU A 253 13.87 -0.78 15.35
C LEU A 253 14.51 0.50 14.80
N ILE A 254 15.79 0.41 14.51
CA ILE A 254 16.60 1.43 13.87
C ILE A 254 17.00 0.89 12.50
N TRP A 255 16.64 1.60 11.44
CA TRP A 255 17.07 1.27 10.09
C TRP A 255 18.50 1.75 9.85
N LYS A 256 19.40 0.82 9.53
CA LYS A 256 20.79 1.10 9.14
C LYS A 256 20.93 0.88 7.64
N VAL A 257 20.79 1.97 6.88
CA VAL A 257 20.78 1.97 5.40
C VAL A 257 22.01 1.24 4.82
N ASP A 258 23.22 1.60 5.27
CA ASP A 258 24.47 1.09 4.70
C ASP A 258 24.66 -0.42 4.93
N GLU A 259 24.17 -0.91 6.06
CA GLU A 259 24.21 -2.32 6.45
C GLU A 259 22.97 -3.11 5.99
N LYS A 260 21.97 -2.43 5.44
CA LYS A 260 20.68 -2.99 5.00
C LYS A 260 19.99 -3.81 6.08
N VAL A 261 20.00 -3.31 7.32
CA VAL A 261 19.57 -4.05 8.50
C VAL A 261 18.70 -3.19 9.42
N PHE A 262 17.69 -3.80 10.03
CA PHE A 262 16.98 -3.24 11.18
C PHE A 262 17.59 -3.78 12.47
N VAL A 263 17.90 -2.89 13.42
CA VAL A 263 18.45 -3.27 14.73
C VAL A 263 17.63 -2.69 15.87
N SER A 264 17.39 -3.45 16.93
CA SER A 264 16.84 -2.88 18.16
C SER A 264 17.91 -2.04 18.90
N PRO A 265 17.52 -1.04 19.69
CA PRO A 265 18.48 -0.23 20.46
C PRO A 265 19.39 -1.03 21.40
N ASP A 266 18.89 -2.16 21.93
CA ASP A 266 19.65 -3.07 22.80
C ASP A 266 20.56 -4.06 22.03
N GLY A 267 20.49 -4.07 20.69
CA GLY A 267 21.28 -4.95 19.82
C GLY A 267 20.82 -6.41 19.77
N ASN A 268 19.78 -6.81 20.53
CA ASN A 268 19.33 -8.20 20.60
C ASN A 268 18.53 -8.64 19.36
N THR A 269 17.98 -7.69 18.61
CA THR A 269 17.27 -7.93 17.36
C THR A 269 18.07 -7.34 16.22
N ARG A 270 18.35 -8.16 15.20
CA ARG A 270 19.06 -7.78 13.97
C ARG A 270 18.38 -8.48 12.79
N LEU A 271 17.67 -7.73 11.97
CA LEU A 271 16.91 -8.22 10.82
C LEU A 271 17.53 -7.67 9.53
N SER A 272 18.36 -8.47 8.86
CA SER A 272 18.99 -8.11 7.59
C SER A 272 18.04 -8.39 6.43
N LEU A 273 18.02 -7.49 5.44
CA LEU A 273 17.27 -7.72 4.20
C LEU A 273 17.95 -8.81 3.37
N ILE A 274 17.13 -9.73 2.86
CA ILE A 274 17.52 -10.65 1.80
C ILE A 274 17.16 -9.96 0.48
N LEU A 275 18.14 -9.82 -0.42
CA LEU A 275 17.94 -9.28 -1.76
C LEU A 275 17.99 -10.40 -2.78
N SER A 276 17.05 -10.39 -3.73
CA SER A 276 17.03 -11.28 -4.87
C SER A 276 18.26 -11.01 -5.76
N PRO A 277 19.07 -12.03 -6.09
CA PRO A 277 20.22 -11.86 -6.96
C PRO A 277 19.80 -11.35 -8.34
N GLY A 278 20.53 -10.35 -8.87
CA GLY A 278 20.25 -9.77 -10.18
C GLY A 278 18.95 -8.97 -10.26
N ALA A 279 18.39 -8.55 -9.12
CA ALA A 279 17.22 -7.69 -9.06
C ALA A 279 17.54 -6.25 -9.50
N HIS A 280 16.63 -5.64 -10.25
CA HIS A 280 16.68 -4.24 -10.66
C HIS A 280 15.39 -3.51 -10.29
N LEU A 281 15.44 -2.19 -10.15
CA LEU A 281 14.26 -1.38 -9.87
C LEU A 281 13.41 -1.25 -11.13
N ALA A 282 12.09 -1.10 -10.95
CA ALA A 282 11.16 -0.92 -12.07
C ALA A 282 11.57 0.22 -13.03
N LYS A 283 12.14 1.31 -12.47
CA LYS A 283 12.62 2.47 -13.25
C LYS A 283 13.79 2.13 -14.18
N ASP A 284 14.58 1.11 -13.86
CA ASP A 284 15.77 0.74 -14.63
C ASP A 284 15.38 0.11 -15.98
N PHE A 285 14.19 -0.50 -16.05
CA PHE A 285 13.59 -1.08 -17.25
C PHE A 285 12.99 -0.05 -18.21
N LEU A 286 12.74 1.19 -17.77
CA LEU A 286 12.16 2.23 -18.61
C LEU A 286 13.15 2.72 -19.66
N GLY A 287 12.63 3.15 -20.81
CA GLY A 287 13.40 3.79 -21.87
C GLY A 287 13.33 3.07 -23.22
N GLU A 288 14.28 3.39 -24.09
CA GLU A 288 14.40 2.87 -25.45
C GLU A 288 15.24 1.59 -25.47
N TRP A 289 14.74 0.58 -26.16
CA TRP A 289 15.35 -0.74 -26.27
C TRP A 289 15.32 -1.23 -27.71
N LYS A 290 16.19 -2.18 -28.02
CA LYS A 290 16.11 -2.98 -29.23
C LYS A 290 15.70 -4.40 -28.88
N LEU A 291 14.50 -4.78 -29.28
CA LEU A 291 13.98 -6.14 -29.13
C LEU A 291 14.51 -7.02 -30.26
N SER A 292 15.17 -8.12 -29.89
CA SER A 292 15.52 -9.21 -30.78
C SER A 292 14.69 -10.44 -30.45
N TYR A 293 14.13 -11.12 -31.46
CA TYR A 293 13.33 -12.33 -31.27
C TYR A 293 13.41 -13.24 -32.52
N SER A 294 13.13 -14.53 -32.37
CA SER A 294 12.87 -15.43 -33.50
C SER A 294 11.37 -15.62 -33.69
N ASP A 295 10.94 -15.52 -34.94
CA ASP A 295 9.56 -15.69 -35.41
C ASP A 295 9.25 -17.13 -35.87
N GLY A 296 10.12 -18.09 -35.55
CA GLY A 296 9.96 -19.49 -35.95
C GLY A 296 10.36 -19.80 -37.39
N THR A 297 10.76 -18.77 -38.17
CA THR A 297 11.40 -19.00 -39.46
C THR A 297 12.86 -19.42 -39.27
N ARG A 298 13.43 -20.16 -40.24
CA ARG A 298 14.85 -20.59 -40.21
C ARG A 298 15.85 -19.43 -40.43
N GLY A 299 15.40 -18.18 -40.38
CA GLY A 299 16.21 -16.99 -40.59
C GLY A 299 16.87 -16.44 -39.32
N PRO A 300 17.67 -15.36 -39.44
CA PRO A 300 18.21 -14.65 -38.28
C PRO A 300 17.08 -14.03 -37.45
N ASN A 301 17.34 -13.80 -36.16
CA ASN A 301 16.41 -13.09 -35.30
C ASN A 301 16.02 -11.74 -35.91
N LYS A 302 14.72 -11.42 -35.85
CA LYS A 302 14.20 -10.09 -36.15
C LYS A 302 14.69 -9.11 -35.09
N GLN A 303 14.79 -7.85 -35.48
CA GLN A 303 15.12 -6.76 -34.57
C GLN A 303 14.14 -5.61 -34.81
N VAL A 304 13.61 -5.05 -33.72
CA VAL A 304 12.69 -3.92 -33.74
C VAL A 304 13.00 -3.01 -32.56
N ASP A 305 12.96 -1.70 -32.81
CA ASP A 305 13.07 -0.72 -31.74
C ASP A 305 11.76 -0.69 -30.95
N VAL A 306 11.85 -0.77 -29.63
CA VAL A 306 10.71 -0.74 -28.72
C VAL A 306 11.00 0.21 -27.57
N LYS A 307 9.94 0.70 -26.94
CA LYS A 307 10.04 1.59 -25.78
C LYS A 307 9.23 1.02 -24.63
N ILE A 308 9.86 0.92 -23.46
CA ILE A 308 9.16 0.57 -22.22
C ILE A 308 8.80 1.87 -21.50
N ILE A 309 7.51 2.08 -21.26
CA ILE A 309 6.96 3.24 -20.55
C ILE A 309 6.05 2.79 -19.40
N LEU A 310 5.86 3.68 -18.43
CA LEU A 310 4.83 3.54 -17.40
C LEU A 310 3.70 4.52 -17.72
N GLU A 311 2.50 4.00 -18.00
CA GLU A 311 1.32 4.79 -18.35
C GLU A 311 0.11 4.26 -17.58
N ASN A 312 -0.57 5.14 -16.82
CA ASN A 312 -1.73 4.78 -15.99
C ASN A 312 -1.50 3.57 -15.06
N GLY A 313 -0.31 3.48 -14.45
CA GLY A 313 0.07 2.40 -13.55
C GLY A 313 0.46 1.07 -14.24
N LEU A 314 0.48 1.03 -15.57
CA LEU A 314 0.84 -0.16 -16.35
C LEU A 314 2.18 0.05 -17.07
N PHE A 315 3.07 -0.94 -17.00
CA PHE A 315 4.27 -0.97 -17.83
C PHE A 315 3.89 -1.49 -19.22
N LEU A 316 4.15 -0.68 -20.24
CA LEU A 316 3.83 -0.98 -21.64
C LEU A 316 5.12 -1.00 -22.45
N MET A 317 5.34 -2.08 -23.20
CA MET A 317 6.32 -2.13 -24.26
C MET A 317 5.64 -1.81 -25.59
N LYS A 318 5.96 -0.63 -26.14
CA LYS A 318 5.42 -0.11 -27.41
C LYS A 318 6.43 -0.27 -28.53
N GLY A 319 5.97 -0.32 -29.79
CA GLY A 319 6.80 -0.41 -30.99
C GLY A 319 6.59 -1.67 -31.83
N LEU A 320 5.88 -2.65 -31.27
CA LEU A 320 5.28 -3.75 -32.03
C LEU A 320 3.93 -3.31 -32.63
N PRO A 321 3.31 -4.10 -33.52
CA PRO A 321 1.96 -3.82 -34.04
C PRO A 321 0.85 -3.76 -32.97
N PHE A 322 1.18 -4.08 -31.72
CA PHE A 322 0.35 -4.03 -30.53
C PHE A 322 1.23 -3.69 -29.32
N ASP A 323 0.63 -3.12 -28.28
CA ASP A 323 1.33 -2.87 -27.03
C ASP A 323 1.37 -4.16 -26.19
N ILE A 324 2.53 -4.46 -25.60
CA ILE A 324 2.68 -5.58 -24.66
C ILE A 324 2.70 -5.02 -23.24
N VAL A 325 1.80 -5.52 -22.39
CA VAL A 325 1.81 -5.24 -20.94
C VAL A 325 2.91 -6.07 -20.29
N LEU A 326 3.76 -5.40 -19.51
CA LEU A 326 4.78 -6.00 -18.66
C LEU A 326 4.33 -5.94 -17.20
N ILE A 327 4.68 -6.97 -16.43
CA ILE A 327 4.38 -7.06 -15.00
C ILE A 327 5.72 -7.00 -14.25
N TYR A 328 5.86 -6.03 -13.34
CA TYR A 328 7.03 -5.93 -12.48
C TYR A 328 6.80 -6.74 -11.19
N ASP A 329 7.68 -7.69 -10.90
CA ASP A 329 7.74 -8.41 -9.63
C ASP A 329 8.75 -7.70 -8.71
N ASN A 330 8.26 -7.06 -7.65
CA ASN A 330 9.08 -6.28 -6.72
C ASN A 330 9.97 -7.13 -5.81
N VAL A 331 9.57 -8.38 -5.54
CA VAL A 331 10.31 -9.33 -4.71
C VAL A 331 11.49 -9.90 -5.48
N LYS A 332 11.29 -10.21 -6.77
CA LYS A 332 12.34 -10.70 -7.66
C LYS A 332 13.15 -9.57 -8.33
N GLY A 333 12.57 -8.38 -8.47
CA GLY A 333 13.16 -7.24 -9.18
C GLY A 333 13.30 -7.47 -10.68
N VAL A 334 12.28 -8.08 -11.30
CA VAL A 334 12.27 -8.48 -12.71
C VAL A 334 10.97 -8.07 -13.37
N MET A 335 11.01 -7.84 -14.68
CA MET A 335 9.82 -7.72 -15.53
C MET A 335 9.43 -9.07 -16.11
N SER A 336 8.12 -9.32 -16.24
CA SER A 336 7.57 -10.51 -16.88
C SER A 336 6.58 -10.16 -17.98
N ILE A 337 6.55 -11.00 -19.01
CA ILE A 337 5.46 -11.06 -20.00
C ILE A 337 4.64 -12.30 -19.65
N ASN A 338 3.35 -12.09 -19.38
CA ASN A 338 2.37 -13.17 -19.20
C ASN A 338 1.41 -13.21 -20.40
N PRO A 339 0.67 -14.31 -20.58
CA PRO A 339 -0.39 -14.39 -21.58
C PRO A 339 -1.37 -13.24 -21.43
N GLN A 340 -1.76 -12.62 -22.54
CA GLN A 340 -2.59 -11.41 -22.50
C GLN A 340 -3.39 -11.23 -23.78
N MET A 341 -4.52 -10.54 -23.67
CA MET A 341 -5.31 -10.14 -24.82
C MET A 341 -4.66 -8.93 -25.49
N LEU A 342 -4.35 -9.04 -26.78
CA LEU A 342 -3.76 -7.96 -27.58
C LEU A 342 -4.86 -7.09 -28.22
N SER A 343 -5.92 -7.73 -28.70
CA SER A 343 -7.12 -7.09 -29.25
C SER A 343 -8.31 -8.06 -29.15
N GLN A 344 -9.50 -7.62 -29.56
CA GLN A 344 -10.74 -8.38 -29.32
C GLN A 344 -10.74 -9.79 -29.96
N GLY A 345 -10.40 -10.81 -29.15
CA GLY A 345 -10.30 -12.21 -29.58
C GLY A 345 -8.91 -12.61 -30.09
N ILE A 346 -7.91 -11.72 -30.00
CA ILE A 346 -6.52 -12.02 -30.34
C ILE A 346 -5.68 -11.99 -29.07
N PHE A 347 -4.94 -13.07 -28.82
CA PHE A 347 -4.17 -13.25 -27.61
C PHE A 347 -2.70 -13.51 -27.92
N LEU A 348 -1.82 -12.97 -27.06
CA LEU A 348 -0.48 -13.48 -26.86
C LEU A 348 -0.60 -14.65 -25.88
N ALA A 349 -0.53 -15.89 -26.38
CA ALA A 349 -0.67 -17.10 -25.58
C ALA A 349 0.70 -17.68 -25.24
N SER A 350 0.89 -18.19 -24.03
CA SER A 350 2.08 -19.00 -23.72
C SER A 350 1.86 -20.43 -24.17
N HIS A 351 2.87 -21.03 -24.80
CA HIS A 351 2.85 -22.44 -25.17
C HIS A 351 3.64 -23.25 -24.14
N ASP A 352 2.98 -24.22 -23.51
CA ASP A 352 3.63 -25.24 -22.71
C ASP A 352 4.08 -26.40 -23.59
N THR A 353 5.38 -26.51 -23.81
CA THR A 353 5.94 -27.60 -24.62
C THR A 353 5.85 -28.98 -23.96
N SER A 354 5.54 -29.05 -22.66
CA SER A 354 5.39 -30.33 -21.98
C SER A 354 4.00 -30.95 -22.18
N SER A 355 2.96 -30.11 -22.23
CA SER A 355 1.57 -30.53 -22.43
C SER A 355 1.01 -30.24 -23.83
N GLU A 356 1.77 -29.52 -24.67
CA GLU A 356 1.36 -29.01 -25.99
C GLU A 356 0.14 -28.07 -25.92
N LEU A 357 -0.12 -27.45 -24.76
CA LEU A 357 -1.26 -26.58 -24.53
C LEU A 357 -0.91 -25.09 -24.66
N LEU A 358 -1.87 -24.33 -25.18
CA LEU A 358 -1.84 -22.86 -25.16
C LEU A 358 -2.58 -22.32 -23.94
N HIS A 359 -1.96 -21.38 -23.24
CA HIS A 359 -2.53 -20.72 -22.07
C HIS A 359 -2.77 -19.24 -22.36
N PHE A 360 -3.94 -18.77 -21.92
CA PHE A 360 -4.46 -17.44 -22.23
C PHE A 360 -4.72 -16.60 -20.96
N ASP A 361 -4.63 -17.21 -19.77
CA ASP A 361 -4.86 -16.53 -18.49
C ASP A 361 -3.63 -15.69 -18.11
N LEU A 362 -3.86 -14.41 -17.83
CA LEU A 362 -2.89 -13.43 -17.32
C LEU A 362 -2.16 -13.89 -16.05
N LYS A 363 -2.78 -14.78 -15.27
CA LYS A 363 -2.20 -15.36 -14.05
C LYS A 363 -1.26 -16.53 -14.34
N THR A 364 -1.25 -17.05 -15.56
CA THR A 364 -0.31 -18.12 -15.95
C THR A 364 1.09 -17.52 -16.04
N PRO A 365 2.10 -18.13 -15.38
CA PRO A 365 3.49 -17.71 -15.53
C PRO A 365 3.91 -17.77 -17.01
N GLY A 366 4.48 -16.68 -17.51
CA GLY A 366 5.05 -16.63 -18.85
C GLY A 366 6.58 -16.64 -18.81
N GLN A 367 7.18 -15.57 -19.32
CA GLN A 367 8.63 -15.39 -19.30
C GLN A 367 9.00 -14.18 -18.46
N THR A 368 10.09 -14.32 -17.71
CA THR A 368 10.64 -13.25 -16.87
C THR A 368 12.00 -12.82 -17.38
N THR A 369 12.41 -11.60 -17.06
CA THR A 369 13.69 -11.04 -17.49
C THR A 369 14.83 -11.53 -16.61
N ARG A 370 15.93 -11.94 -17.24
CA ARG A 370 17.25 -12.06 -16.64
C ARG A 370 18.09 -10.88 -17.11
N TRP A 371 18.54 -10.06 -16.17
CA TRP A 371 19.37 -8.90 -16.46
C TRP A 371 20.84 -9.30 -16.59
N GLU A 372 21.47 -8.93 -17.71
CA GLU A 372 22.88 -9.19 -18.00
C GLU A 372 23.57 -7.90 -18.43
N GLU A 373 24.65 -7.55 -17.74
CA GLU A 373 25.53 -6.46 -18.14
C GLU A 373 26.70 -7.06 -18.93
N LYS A 374 26.86 -6.65 -20.20
CA LYS A 374 27.93 -7.11 -21.10
C LYS A 374 28.76 -5.92 -21.53
N GLY A 375 29.75 -5.58 -20.70
CA GLY A 375 30.50 -4.34 -20.86
C GLY A 375 29.59 -3.14 -20.61
N ASP A 376 29.50 -2.24 -21.58
CA ASP A 376 28.61 -1.06 -21.53
C ASP A 376 27.15 -1.39 -21.93
N ASP A 377 26.89 -2.57 -22.47
CA ASP A 377 25.58 -2.92 -23.00
C ASP A 377 24.75 -3.66 -21.94
N ILE A 378 23.53 -3.17 -21.73
CA ILE A 378 22.53 -3.81 -20.85
C ILE A 378 21.64 -4.69 -21.72
N VAL A 379 21.55 -5.98 -21.37
CA VAL A 379 20.72 -6.96 -22.07
C VAL A 379 19.73 -7.60 -21.09
N LEU A 380 18.45 -7.60 -21.45
CA LEU A 380 17.42 -8.37 -20.76
C LEU A 380 17.07 -9.59 -21.60
N GLU A 381 17.36 -10.78 -21.09
CA GLU A 381 16.94 -12.03 -21.72
C GLU A 381 15.63 -12.49 -21.10
N PHE A 382 14.59 -12.73 -21.92
CA PHE A 382 13.37 -13.34 -21.42
C PHE A 382 13.57 -14.85 -21.33
N VAL A 383 13.41 -15.37 -20.11
CA VAL A 383 13.57 -16.78 -19.79
C VAL A 383 12.26 -17.34 -19.22
N PRO A 384 11.92 -18.60 -19.50
CA PRO A 384 10.73 -19.23 -18.93
C PRO A 384 10.75 -19.19 -17.40
N GLU A 385 9.65 -18.77 -16.79
CA GLU A 385 9.49 -18.91 -15.35
C GLU A 385 9.27 -20.38 -15.01
N ARG A 386 10.19 -20.99 -14.27
CA ARG A 386 10.07 -22.41 -13.90
C ARG A 386 8.96 -22.57 -12.87
N PHE A 387 7.84 -23.17 -13.29
CA PHE A 387 6.73 -23.50 -12.41
C PHE A 387 6.31 -24.96 -12.64
N GLU A 388 6.40 -25.78 -11.58
CA GLU A 388 5.79 -27.13 -11.49
C GLU A 388 6.00 -28.08 -12.68
N GLY A 389 7.17 -28.02 -13.34
CA GLY A 389 7.48 -28.91 -14.47
C GLY A 389 6.97 -28.45 -15.84
N ASN A 390 6.24 -27.34 -15.90
CA ASN A 390 5.83 -26.71 -17.16
C ASN A 390 7.02 -26.03 -17.85
N ASN A 391 6.99 -26.00 -19.18
CA ASN A 391 8.08 -25.42 -19.97
C ASN A 391 7.54 -24.40 -20.99
N TRP A 392 7.32 -23.18 -20.48
CA TRP A 392 6.80 -22.00 -21.17
C TRP A 392 7.83 -21.37 -22.12
N THR A 393 8.20 -22.07 -23.18
CA THR A 393 9.37 -21.71 -23.98
C THR A 393 9.14 -20.53 -24.92
N HIS A 394 7.90 -20.21 -25.27
CA HIS A 394 7.58 -19.16 -26.23
C HIS A 394 6.13 -18.67 -26.20
N PHE A 395 5.89 -17.57 -26.90
CA PHE A 395 4.55 -17.03 -27.12
C PHE A 395 4.09 -17.21 -28.56
N VAL A 396 2.80 -17.52 -28.73
CA VAL A 396 2.09 -17.62 -30.01
C VAL A 396 1.01 -16.55 -30.02
N ILE A 397 0.84 -15.86 -31.16
CA ILE A 397 -0.32 -14.97 -31.35
C ILE A 397 -1.46 -15.79 -31.92
N TRP A 398 -2.57 -15.85 -31.18
CA TRP A 398 -3.67 -16.77 -31.45
C TRP A 398 -5.01 -16.04 -31.59
N ASP A 399 -5.77 -16.38 -32.62
CA ASP A 399 -7.15 -15.95 -32.82
C ASP A 399 -8.09 -17.00 -32.19
N VAL A 400 -8.66 -16.69 -31.03
CA VAL A 400 -9.54 -17.64 -30.33
C VAL A 400 -10.86 -17.87 -31.07
N LYS A 401 -11.30 -16.94 -31.93
CA LYS A 401 -12.54 -17.08 -32.71
C LYS A 401 -12.32 -18.06 -33.87
N LYS A 402 -11.17 -17.96 -34.54
CA LYS A 402 -10.80 -18.88 -35.62
C LYS A 402 -10.19 -20.18 -35.14
N ARG A 403 -9.72 -20.21 -33.88
CA ARG A 403 -8.95 -21.31 -33.29
C ARG A 403 -7.70 -21.63 -34.12
N ASP A 404 -7.00 -20.57 -34.51
CA ASP A 404 -5.81 -20.68 -35.34
C ASP A 404 -4.82 -19.55 -35.00
N ILE A 405 -3.59 -19.68 -35.52
CA ILE A 405 -2.55 -18.66 -35.45
C ILE A 405 -3.06 -17.39 -36.13
N TYR A 406 -2.85 -16.24 -35.48
CA TYR A 406 -3.17 -14.95 -36.05
C TYR A 406 -1.98 -14.38 -36.84
N GLU A 407 -2.11 -14.34 -38.16
CA GLU A 407 -1.06 -13.81 -39.05
C GLU A 407 -1.23 -12.32 -39.38
N GLY A 408 -2.33 -11.69 -38.96
CA GLY A 408 -2.71 -10.34 -39.41
C GLY A 408 -1.75 -9.22 -39.00
N TYR A 409 -0.92 -9.44 -37.98
CA TYR A 409 0.13 -8.49 -37.57
C TYR A 409 1.47 -8.69 -38.31
N GLY A 410 1.60 -9.72 -39.15
CA GLY A 410 2.88 -10.14 -39.72
C GLY A 410 3.87 -10.71 -38.68
N LEU A 411 3.43 -10.82 -37.42
CA LEU A 411 4.12 -11.42 -36.28
C LEU A 411 3.19 -12.47 -35.69
N PHE A 412 3.67 -13.69 -35.50
CA PHE A 412 2.83 -14.81 -35.04
C PHE A 412 3.51 -15.67 -33.95
N LEU A 413 4.83 -15.62 -33.83
CA LEU A 413 5.62 -16.36 -32.85
C LEU A 413 6.70 -15.45 -32.25
N LEU A 414 6.91 -15.57 -30.94
CA LEU A 414 7.96 -14.86 -30.21
C LEU A 414 8.74 -15.86 -29.35
N THR A 415 9.96 -16.16 -29.77
CA THR A 415 10.92 -17.02 -29.06
C THR A 415 12.26 -16.30 -28.89
N ASN A 416 13.09 -16.77 -27.95
CA ASN A 416 14.46 -16.26 -27.74
C ASN A 416 14.54 -14.74 -27.62
N MET A 417 13.60 -14.13 -26.90
CA MET A 417 13.47 -12.67 -26.84
C MET A 417 14.58 -12.06 -26.00
N LYS A 418 15.20 -11.01 -26.54
CA LYS A 418 16.24 -10.21 -25.84
C LYS A 418 16.01 -8.73 -26.08
N LEU A 419 16.08 -7.92 -25.03
CA LEU A 419 16.12 -6.47 -25.15
C LEU A 419 17.54 -5.99 -24.92
N THR A 420 18.08 -5.18 -25.83
CA THR A 420 19.36 -4.47 -25.62
C THR A 420 19.07 -2.99 -25.43
N LYS A 421 19.53 -2.40 -24.32
CA LYS A 421 19.25 -1.00 -24.00
C LYS A 421 19.90 -0.08 -25.04
N LYS A 422 19.15 0.88 -25.55
CA LYS A 422 19.70 1.90 -26.44
C LYS A 422 20.38 2.97 -25.59
N ARG A 423 21.59 3.36 -26.01
CA ARG A 423 22.36 4.43 -25.36
C ARG A 423 21.73 5.79 -25.59
#